data_AF-A0A6N0ZFN5-F1
#
_entry.id   AF-A0A6N0ZFN5-F1
#
_cell.length_a   1.000
_cell.length_b   1.000
_cell.length_c   1.000
_cell.angle_alpha   90.00
_cell.angle_beta   90.00
_cell.angle_gamma   90.00
#
_symmetry.space_group_name_H-M   'P 1'
#
loop_
_entity.id
_entity.type
_entity.pdbx_description
1 polymer ?
#
loop_
_entity_poly.entity_id
_entity_poly.type
_entity_poly.pdbx_seq_one_letter_code
_entity_poly.pdbx_strand_id
1 'polypeptide(L)'
;MPRPRLRIELAGCLRELVLREAETAEILPLVLDPEQRFPAVVEGRLALEMAALIDSIDGEVPTEEQAQAIVASPPALAAVCQARNAFYDALIASGRALADCPHCPAGEVELDLLFYWLTLRLPPYRLFDQGVLMGHPALADPLPGGSRPAGRPLARLIRFRYPAEPTLCGRLRPLVGPQSLAAAASAWRALAAIERDDDHWHWTRRNTGFRAILRLSQGLSWADGRQATPQEIDQLPLGAYLFLDLLHFATTNVDVSDPSRLSVSCPECGGAFLPVLPTDA
;
A
#
# COMPACT_ATOMS: atom_id res chain seq x y z
N MET A 1 11.87 11.67 -1.06
CA MET A 1 10.95 12.75 -1.50
C MET A 1 10.99 13.88 -0.48
N PRO A 2 10.96 15.17 -0.87
CA PRO A 2 10.94 16.26 0.10
C PRO A 2 9.64 16.25 0.92
N ARG A 3 9.74 16.54 2.22
CA ARG A 3 8.58 16.67 3.11
C ARG A 3 7.71 17.86 2.68
N PRO A 4 6.39 17.67 2.45
CA PRO A 4 5.50 18.77 2.10
C PRO A 4 5.43 19.82 3.21
N ARG A 5 5.44 21.10 2.81
CA ARG A 5 5.23 22.24 3.70
C ARG A 5 4.03 23.03 3.23
N LEU A 6 3.12 23.37 4.14
CA LEU A 6 1.93 24.15 3.86
C LEU A 6 1.67 25.17 4.95
N ARG A 7 0.91 26.22 4.62
CA ARG A 7 0.42 27.20 5.58
C ARG A 7 -1.08 27.05 5.73
N ILE A 8 -1.53 26.92 6.97
CA ILE A 8 -2.94 26.74 7.31
C ILE A 8 -3.35 27.77 8.36
N GLU A 9 -4.61 28.18 8.35
CA GLU A 9 -5.17 29.04 9.38
C GLU A 9 -5.79 28.17 10.49
N LEU A 10 -5.30 28.32 11.72
CA LEU A 10 -5.80 27.65 12.90
C LEU A 10 -6.06 28.68 14.00
N ALA A 11 -7.32 28.72 14.49
CA ALA A 11 -7.77 29.67 15.51
C ALA A 11 -7.42 31.14 15.19
N GLY A 12 -7.51 31.54 13.91
CA GLY A 12 -7.20 32.90 13.44
C GLY A 12 -5.72 33.22 13.29
N CYS A 13 -4.83 32.24 13.47
CA CYS A 13 -3.39 32.38 13.28
C CYS A 13 -2.93 31.54 12.09
N LEU A 14 -2.09 32.13 11.23
CA LEU A 14 -1.42 31.38 10.17
C LEU A 14 -0.29 30.54 10.78
N ARG A 15 -0.30 29.24 10.51
CA ARG A 15 0.65 28.24 11.02
C ARG A 15 1.35 27.57 9.86
N GLU A 16 2.65 27.30 9.99
CA GLU A 16 3.39 26.45 9.07
C GLU A 16 3.28 25.00 9.53
N LEU A 17 2.95 24.09 8.62
CA LEU A 17 2.82 22.67 8.88
C LEU A 17 3.77 21.90 7.96
N VAL A 18 4.43 20.89 8.50
CA VAL A 18 5.27 19.95 7.76
C VAL A 18 4.68 18.55 7.85
N LEU A 19 4.48 17.90 6.71
CA LEU A 19 4.04 16.51 6.64
C LEU A 19 5.25 15.55 6.62
N ARG A 20 5.08 14.36 7.19
CA ARG A 20 6.03 13.24 7.07
C ARG A 20 5.37 12.02 6.44
N GLU A 21 6.21 11.12 5.96
CA GLU A 21 5.76 9.75 5.68
C GLU A 21 5.66 9.03 7.02
N ALA A 22 4.48 8.51 7.33
CA ALA A 22 4.26 7.70 8.53
C ALA A 22 4.73 6.26 8.32
N GLU A 23 4.96 5.54 9.39
CA GLU A 23 5.11 4.09 9.34
C GLU A 23 3.74 3.41 9.20
N THR A 24 3.75 2.19 8.67
CA THR A 24 2.54 1.41 8.45
C THR A 24 1.81 1.16 9.78
N ALA A 25 2.55 0.87 10.86
CA ALA A 25 2.03 0.67 12.21
C ALA A 25 1.34 1.92 12.81
N GLU A 26 1.61 3.12 12.31
CA GLU A 26 0.98 4.35 12.82
C GLU A 26 -0.39 4.60 12.18
N ILE A 27 -0.62 4.08 10.96
CA ILE A 27 -1.82 4.40 10.16
C ILE A 27 -2.71 3.19 9.90
N LEU A 28 -2.15 2.03 9.54
CA LEU A 28 -2.97 0.87 9.22
C LEU A 28 -3.84 0.38 10.39
N PRO A 29 -3.38 0.46 11.65
CA PRO A 29 -4.26 0.19 12.78
C PRO A 29 -5.44 1.13 12.83
N LEU A 30 -5.29 2.33 12.27
CA LEU A 30 -6.30 3.38 12.26
C LEU A 30 -7.45 3.14 11.28
N VAL A 31 -7.25 2.28 10.29
CA VAL A 31 -8.27 2.02 9.26
C VAL A 31 -9.52 1.39 9.86
N LEU A 32 -10.67 1.96 9.49
CA LEU A 32 -12.00 1.48 9.87
C LEU A 32 -12.63 0.67 8.74
N ASP A 33 -13.21 -0.48 9.09
CA ASP A 33 -14.12 -1.19 8.18
C ASP A 33 -15.31 -0.26 7.82
N PRO A 34 -15.84 -0.31 6.58
CA PRO A 34 -16.91 0.59 6.14
C PRO A 34 -18.13 0.63 7.08
N GLU A 35 -18.52 -0.51 7.65
CA GLU A 35 -19.64 -0.63 8.59
C GLU A 35 -19.40 0.03 9.96
N GLN A 36 -18.15 0.36 10.31
CA GLN A 36 -17.78 1.00 11.57
C GLN A 36 -17.70 2.54 11.46
N ARG A 37 -17.98 3.09 10.27
CA ARG A 37 -17.83 4.54 9.99
C ARG A 37 -19.08 5.31 10.40
N PHE A 38 -19.08 5.80 11.63
CA PHE A 38 -20.04 6.80 12.10
C PHE A 38 -19.32 8.10 12.49
N PRO A 39 -20.00 9.27 12.41
CA PRO A 39 -19.32 10.57 12.45
C PRO A 39 -18.33 10.77 13.61
N ALA A 40 -18.73 10.43 14.83
CA ALA A 40 -17.88 10.60 16.01
C ALA A 40 -16.62 9.72 16.00
N VAL A 41 -16.71 8.48 15.48
CA VAL A 41 -15.54 7.60 15.35
C VAL A 41 -14.64 8.05 14.21
N VAL A 42 -15.22 8.53 13.10
CA VAL A 42 -14.47 9.09 11.97
C VAL A 42 -13.66 10.30 12.41
N GLU A 43 -14.27 11.22 13.16
CA GLU A 43 -13.61 12.44 13.65
C GLU A 43 -12.42 12.11 14.57
N GLY A 44 -12.65 11.27 15.58
CA GLY A 44 -11.57 10.83 16.49
C GLY A 44 -10.46 10.09 15.76
N ARG A 45 -10.80 9.27 14.76
CA ARG A 45 -9.80 8.53 13.98
C ARG A 45 -8.99 9.42 13.05
N LEU A 46 -9.65 10.40 12.45
CA LEU A 46 -9.01 11.37 11.58
C LEU A 46 -8.01 12.22 12.37
N ALA A 47 -8.33 12.63 13.60
CA ALA A 47 -7.39 13.36 14.45
C ALA A 47 -6.11 12.55 14.74
N LEU A 48 -6.25 11.25 15.01
CA LEU A 48 -5.11 10.34 15.19
C LEU A 48 -4.30 10.18 13.90
N GLU A 49 -4.96 10.01 12.74
CA GLU A 49 -4.27 9.96 11.45
C GLU A 49 -3.51 11.27 11.18
N MET A 50 -4.12 12.43 11.45
CA MET A 50 -3.46 13.73 11.28
C MET A 50 -2.23 13.85 12.18
N ALA A 51 -2.34 13.48 13.45
CA ALA A 51 -1.21 13.51 14.38
C ALA A 51 -0.06 12.60 13.91
N ALA A 52 -0.36 11.42 13.34
CA ALA A 52 0.65 10.54 12.78
C ALA A 52 1.28 11.06 11.47
N LEU A 53 0.58 11.89 10.70
CA LEU A 53 1.07 12.38 9.40
C LEU A 53 1.76 13.73 9.45
N ILE A 54 1.54 14.49 10.52
CA ILE A 54 2.14 15.80 10.73
C ILE A 54 3.44 15.62 11.53
N ASP A 55 4.54 16.10 10.95
CA ASP A 55 5.86 16.11 11.57
C ASP A 55 5.98 17.26 12.57
N SER A 56 5.57 18.46 12.16
CA SER A 56 5.60 19.66 13.00
C SER A 56 4.57 20.70 12.60
N ILE A 57 4.20 21.53 13.57
CA ILE A 57 3.45 22.79 13.40
C ILE A 57 4.31 23.91 14.01
N ASP A 58 4.70 24.90 13.19
CA ASP A 58 5.65 25.96 13.52
C ASP A 58 6.99 25.42 14.10
N GLY A 59 7.41 24.25 13.65
CA GLY A 59 8.66 23.60 14.09
C GLY A 59 8.54 22.76 15.38
N GLU A 60 7.37 22.75 16.01
CA GLU A 60 7.10 21.97 17.23
C GLU A 60 6.30 20.71 16.93
N VAL A 61 6.45 19.68 17.76
CA VAL A 61 5.65 18.44 17.66
C VAL A 61 4.18 18.78 17.88
N PRO A 62 3.26 18.35 17.00
CA PRO A 62 1.85 18.68 17.13
C PRO A 62 1.24 18.14 18.43
N THR A 63 0.47 18.97 19.12
CA THR A 63 -0.36 18.50 20.24
C THR A 63 -1.63 17.83 19.74
N GLU A 64 -2.25 16.98 20.57
CA GLU A 64 -3.56 16.39 20.26
C GLU A 64 -4.62 17.46 19.99
N GLU A 65 -4.62 18.54 20.77
CA GLU A 65 -5.51 19.69 20.60
C GLU A 65 -5.34 20.36 19.23
N GLN A 66 -4.10 20.48 18.74
CA GLN A 66 -3.83 21.04 17.41
C GLN A 66 -4.32 20.11 16.30
N ALA A 67 -4.14 18.79 16.43
CA ALA A 67 -4.68 17.82 15.48
C ALA A 67 -6.21 17.87 15.43
N GLN A 68 -6.88 17.94 16.60
CA GLN A 68 -8.32 18.12 16.70
C GLN A 68 -8.78 19.46 16.09
N ALA A 69 -8.04 20.55 16.33
CA ALA A 69 -8.36 21.86 15.75
C ALA A 69 -8.26 21.87 14.21
N ILE A 70 -7.32 21.12 13.63
CA ILE A 70 -7.24 20.91 12.17
C ILE A 70 -8.49 20.20 11.68
N VAL A 71 -8.87 19.09 12.32
CA VAL A 71 -10.07 18.31 11.95
C VAL A 71 -11.36 19.14 12.06
N ALA A 72 -11.46 19.98 13.09
CA ALA A 72 -12.60 20.86 13.32
C ALA A 72 -12.68 22.06 12.35
N SER A 73 -11.60 22.32 11.58
CA SER A 73 -11.53 23.44 10.62
C SER A 73 -11.58 22.92 9.17
N PRO A 74 -12.74 23.00 8.48
CA PRO A 74 -12.88 22.47 7.12
C PRO A 74 -11.83 23.00 6.12
N PRO A 75 -11.47 24.31 6.10
CA PRO A 75 -10.42 24.80 5.21
C PRO A 75 -9.04 24.22 5.53
N ALA A 76 -8.69 24.11 6.82
CA ALA A 76 -7.40 23.55 7.23
C ALA A 76 -7.32 22.05 6.91
N LEU A 77 -8.37 21.29 7.24
CA LEU A 77 -8.47 19.88 6.93
C LEU A 77 -8.36 19.63 5.43
N ALA A 78 -9.09 20.40 4.61
CA ALA A 78 -9.04 20.26 3.15
C ALA A 78 -7.62 20.49 2.60
N ALA A 79 -6.92 21.52 3.08
CA ALA A 79 -5.54 21.81 2.68
C ALA A 79 -4.57 20.68 3.07
N VAL A 80 -4.69 20.17 4.30
CA VAL A 80 -3.86 19.06 4.79
C VAL A 80 -4.14 17.78 3.99
N CYS A 81 -5.41 17.41 3.79
CA CYS A 81 -5.80 16.25 2.99
C CYS A 81 -5.31 16.34 1.55
N GLN A 82 -5.41 17.52 0.91
CA GLN A 82 -4.91 17.72 -0.45
C GLN A 82 -3.38 17.51 -0.53
N ALA A 83 -2.63 18.13 0.39
CA ALA A 83 -1.17 18.00 0.45
C ALA A 83 -0.74 16.56 0.74
N ARG A 84 -1.42 15.89 1.67
CA ARG A 84 -1.20 14.48 2.00
C ARG A 84 -1.44 13.57 0.79
N ASN A 85 -2.58 13.72 0.11
CA ASN A 85 -2.91 12.85 -1.02
C ASN A 85 -1.87 12.99 -2.14
N ALA A 86 -1.51 14.24 -2.49
CA ALA A 86 -0.46 14.49 -3.48
C ALA A 86 0.91 13.93 -3.06
N PHE A 87 1.23 13.98 -1.76
CA PHE A 87 2.46 13.42 -1.23
C PHE A 87 2.52 11.89 -1.36
N TYR A 88 1.46 11.19 -0.95
CA TYR A 88 1.41 9.72 -1.06
C TYR A 88 1.31 9.24 -2.50
N ASP A 89 0.60 9.95 -3.38
CA ASP A 89 0.60 9.65 -4.81
C ASP A 89 2.03 9.69 -5.39
N ALA A 90 2.82 10.70 -4.98
CA ALA A 90 4.21 10.83 -5.43
C ALA A 90 5.14 9.78 -4.81
N LEU A 91 4.93 9.41 -3.55
CA LEU A 91 5.66 8.31 -2.89
C LEU A 91 5.39 6.97 -3.60
N ILE A 92 4.13 6.65 -3.86
CA ILE A 92 3.73 5.43 -4.54
C ILE A 92 4.29 5.37 -5.96
N ALA A 93 4.25 6.48 -6.70
CA ALA A 93 4.82 6.60 -8.04
C ALA A 93 6.35 6.42 -8.09
N SER A 94 7.04 6.48 -6.95
CA SER A 94 8.48 6.25 -6.87
C SER A 94 8.87 4.77 -6.90
N GLY A 95 7.93 3.86 -6.62
CA GLY A 95 8.15 2.41 -6.69
C GLY A 95 8.31 1.90 -8.11
N ARG A 96 9.05 0.80 -8.28
CA ARG A 96 9.30 0.13 -9.55
C ARG A 96 8.98 -1.36 -9.45
N ALA A 97 8.33 -1.88 -10.48
CA ALA A 97 8.13 -3.29 -10.71
C ALA A 97 9.09 -3.77 -11.80
N LEU A 98 9.70 -4.92 -11.61
CA LEU A 98 10.64 -5.54 -12.54
C LEU A 98 10.07 -6.89 -12.94
N ALA A 99 9.61 -7.01 -14.19
CA ALA A 99 8.98 -8.22 -14.69
C ALA A 99 10.01 -9.09 -15.43
N ASP A 100 10.29 -10.27 -14.88
CA ASP A 100 11.25 -11.20 -15.46
C ASP A 100 10.64 -11.89 -16.69
N CYS A 101 11.39 -11.88 -17.79
CA CYS A 101 10.99 -12.52 -19.04
C CYS A 101 10.79 -14.03 -18.83
N PRO A 102 9.69 -14.62 -19.33
CA PRO A 102 9.50 -16.07 -19.33
C PRO A 102 10.30 -16.80 -20.41
N HIS A 103 10.79 -16.08 -21.44
CA HIS A 103 11.45 -16.67 -22.61
C HIS A 103 12.96 -16.78 -22.46
N CYS A 104 13.59 -15.95 -21.62
CA CYS A 104 15.03 -15.95 -21.41
C CYS A 104 15.38 -15.57 -19.96
N PRO A 105 16.50 -16.07 -19.41
CA PRO A 105 16.87 -15.80 -18.02
C PRO A 105 17.44 -14.40 -17.78
N ALA A 106 17.93 -13.72 -18.81
CA ALA A 106 18.62 -12.43 -18.71
C ALA A 106 17.70 -11.21 -18.87
N GLY A 107 16.51 -11.41 -19.43
CA GLY A 107 15.61 -10.31 -19.75
C GLY A 107 14.72 -9.89 -18.58
N GLU A 108 14.65 -8.58 -18.33
CA GLU A 108 13.69 -7.95 -17.43
C GLU A 108 13.08 -6.71 -18.09
N VAL A 109 11.87 -6.34 -17.65
CA VAL A 109 11.21 -5.10 -18.05
C VAL A 109 10.84 -4.32 -16.79
N GLU A 110 11.36 -3.10 -16.67
CA GLU A 110 10.99 -2.18 -15.60
C GLU A 110 9.67 -1.47 -15.94
N LEU A 111 8.75 -1.44 -14.98
CA LEU A 111 7.40 -0.88 -15.08
C LEU A 111 7.06 -0.08 -13.82
N ASP A 112 6.18 0.89 -13.95
CA ASP A 112 5.58 1.60 -12.83
C ASP A 112 4.09 1.22 -12.66
N LEU A 113 3.46 1.68 -11.58
CA LEU A 113 2.04 1.45 -11.36
C LEU A 113 1.15 2.14 -12.40
N LEU A 114 1.58 3.28 -12.95
CA LEU A 114 0.80 4.00 -13.95
C LEU A 114 0.62 3.15 -15.22
N PHE A 115 1.67 2.42 -15.64
CA PHE A 115 1.58 1.44 -16.71
C PHE A 115 0.45 0.43 -16.45
N TYR A 116 0.42 -0.20 -15.28
CA TYR A 116 -0.63 -1.17 -14.94
C TYR A 116 -2.02 -0.53 -14.95
N TRP A 117 -2.18 0.65 -14.34
CA TRP A 117 -3.48 1.32 -14.28
C TRP A 117 -4.03 1.67 -15.66
N LEU A 118 -3.19 2.19 -16.56
CA LEU A 118 -3.60 2.57 -17.91
C LEU A 118 -3.88 1.37 -18.82
N THR A 119 -3.05 0.33 -18.73
CA THR A 119 -3.15 -0.86 -19.60
C THR A 119 -4.30 -1.77 -19.16
N LEU A 120 -4.53 -1.93 -17.85
CA LEU A 120 -5.64 -2.69 -17.28
C LEU A 120 -6.95 -1.89 -17.18
N ARG A 121 -6.96 -0.60 -17.53
CA ARG A 121 -8.13 0.30 -17.42
C ARG A 121 -8.71 0.33 -16.00
N LEU A 122 -7.84 0.37 -15.00
CA LEU A 122 -8.27 0.45 -13.62
C LEU A 122 -8.85 1.84 -13.33
N PRO A 123 -9.89 1.92 -12.49
CA PRO A 123 -10.31 3.22 -11.96
C PRO A 123 -9.17 3.82 -11.14
N PRO A 124 -9.14 5.16 -10.94
CA PRO A 124 -8.20 5.78 -10.03
C PRO A 124 -8.23 5.06 -8.68
N TYR A 125 -7.06 4.65 -8.19
CA TYR A 125 -6.99 4.03 -6.88
C TYR A 125 -7.48 5.03 -5.82
N ARG A 126 -8.22 4.53 -4.83
CA ARG A 126 -8.71 5.33 -3.71
C ARG A 126 -7.91 5.01 -2.46
N LEU A 127 -6.78 5.69 -2.30
CA LEU A 127 -5.97 5.58 -1.08
C LEU A 127 -6.72 6.10 0.13
N PHE A 128 -7.57 7.11 -0.05
CA PHE A 128 -8.28 7.78 1.02
C PHE A 128 -9.79 7.81 0.73
N ASP A 129 -10.61 7.44 1.70
CA ASP A 129 -12.06 7.48 1.58
C ASP A 129 -12.54 8.93 1.58
N GLN A 130 -13.22 9.32 0.50
CA GLN A 130 -13.64 10.71 0.22
C GLN A 130 -12.49 11.73 0.33
N GLY A 131 -11.24 11.28 0.24
CA GLY A 131 -10.07 12.12 0.44
C GLY A 131 -9.78 12.48 1.90
N VAL A 132 -10.45 11.87 2.88
CA VAL A 132 -10.38 12.23 4.30
C VAL A 132 -9.65 11.18 5.12
N LEU A 133 -10.21 9.99 5.32
CA LEU A 133 -9.56 8.89 6.06
C LEU A 133 -8.79 7.97 5.12
N MET A 134 -7.87 7.16 5.65
CA MET A 134 -7.31 6.04 4.89
C MET A 134 -8.43 5.11 4.38
N GLY A 135 -8.33 4.76 3.10
CA GLY A 135 -9.23 3.84 2.43
C GLY A 135 -9.06 2.41 2.94
N HIS A 136 -9.99 1.54 2.57
CA HIS A 136 -9.87 0.11 2.88
C HIS A 136 -8.75 -0.51 2.01
N PRO A 137 -7.70 -1.11 2.59
CA PRO A 137 -6.59 -1.67 1.82
C PRO A 137 -7.06 -2.78 0.88
N ALA A 138 -6.48 -2.85 -0.33
CA ALA A 138 -6.91 -3.82 -1.34
C ALA A 138 -6.66 -5.27 -0.87
N LEU A 139 -5.56 -5.50 -0.14
CA LEU A 139 -5.21 -6.79 0.42
C LEU A 139 -5.87 -7.11 1.76
N ALA A 140 -6.68 -6.22 2.35
CA ALA A 140 -7.33 -6.50 3.65
C ALA A 140 -8.25 -7.73 3.59
N ASP A 141 -8.88 -7.96 2.44
CA ASP A 141 -9.77 -9.08 2.20
C ASP A 141 -9.22 -10.03 1.12
N PRO A 142 -9.57 -11.32 1.17
CA PRO A 142 -9.26 -12.25 0.10
C PRO A 142 -10.01 -11.91 -1.18
N LEU A 143 -9.27 -11.35 -2.13
CA LEU A 143 -9.77 -11.13 -3.48
C LEU A 143 -9.48 -12.35 -4.38
N PRO A 144 -10.39 -12.70 -5.30
CA PRO A 144 -10.12 -13.73 -6.30
C PRO A 144 -8.95 -13.34 -7.20
N GLY A 145 -8.33 -14.34 -7.83
CA GLY A 145 -7.39 -14.09 -8.91
C GLY A 145 -8.11 -13.57 -10.14
N GLY A 146 -7.48 -12.62 -10.81
CA GLY A 146 -7.98 -12.13 -12.09
C GLY A 146 -7.74 -13.14 -13.20
N SER A 147 -8.58 -13.09 -14.23
CA SER A 147 -8.50 -13.93 -15.41
C SER A 147 -7.20 -13.68 -16.19
N ARG A 148 -6.59 -14.76 -16.70
CA ARG A 148 -5.39 -14.71 -17.54
C ARG A 148 -5.70 -15.30 -18.93
N PRO A 149 -5.41 -14.57 -20.03
CA PRO A 149 -5.63 -15.06 -21.38
C PRO A 149 -4.85 -16.36 -21.65
N ALA A 150 -5.56 -17.40 -22.09
CA ALA A 150 -4.97 -18.70 -22.36
C ALA A 150 -3.84 -18.63 -23.40
N GLY A 151 -2.78 -19.41 -23.18
CA GLY A 151 -1.65 -19.50 -24.10
C GLY A 151 -0.75 -18.25 -24.18
N ARG A 152 -0.98 -17.23 -23.34
CA ARG A 152 -0.10 -16.07 -23.24
C ARG A 152 0.98 -16.30 -22.19
N PRO A 153 2.28 -16.14 -22.54
CA PRO A 153 3.35 -16.15 -21.56
C PRO A 153 3.15 -15.05 -20.52
N LEU A 154 3.23 -15.41 -19.23
CA LEU A 154 3.21 -14.48 -18.11
C LEU A 154 4.63 -14.24 -17.61
N ALA A 155 4.85 -13.15 -16.88
CA ALA A 155 6.14 -12.92 -16.24
C ALA A 155 6.52 -14.11 -15.36
N ARG A 156 7.78 -14.53 -15.44
CA ARG A 156 8.31 -15.61 -14.58
C ARG A 156 8.29 -15.19 -13.11
N LEU A 157 8.55 -13.91 -12.88
CA LEU A 157 8.55 -13.29 -11.56
C LEU A 157 8.24 -11.80 -11.70
N ILE A 158 7.60 -11.24 -10.69
CA ILE A 158 7.55 -9.79 -10.50
C ILE A 158 8.41 -9.45 -9.29
N ARG A 159 9.52 -8.76 -9.53
CA ARG A 159 10.37 -8.13 -8.52
C ARG A 159 9.91 -6.70 -8.27
N PHE A 160 10.28 -6.14 -7.13
CA PHE A 160 10.01 -4.75 -6.81
C PHE A 160 11.26 -4.05 -6.27
N ARG A 161 11.30 -2.74 -6.46
CA ARG A 161 12.26 -1.83 -5.87
C ARG A 161 11.53 -0.57 -5.41
N TYR A 162 11.72 -0.15 -4.16
CA TYR A 162 11.14 1.07 -3.62
C TYR A 162 12.25 1.94 -2.97
N PRO A 163 12.33 3.23 -3.31
CA PRO A 163 13.39 4.12 -2.84
C PRO A 163 13.13 4.62 -1.41
N ALA A 164 13.31 3.73 -0.44
CA ALA A 164 13.41 4.04 0.99
C ALA A 164 14.88 3.98 1.47
N GLU A 165 15.10 4.24 2.75
CA GLU A 165 16.39 4.11 3.43
C GLU A 165 16.30 3.04 4.54
N PRO A 166 16.88 1.83 4.36
CA PRO A 166 17.51 1.32 3.14
C PRO A 166 16.52 1.06 1.99
N THR A 167 17.03 0.95 0.76
CA THR A 167 16.20 0.63 -0.41
C THR A 167 15.55 -0.74 -0.23
N LEU A 168 14.23 -0.80 -0.43
CA LEU A 168 13.48 -2.03 -0.31
C LEU A 168 13.47 -2.75 -1.64
N CYS A 169 13.91 -4.01 -1.63
CA CYS A 169 13.94 -4.86 -2.81
C CYS A 169 13.39 -6.24 -2.46
N GLY A 170 12.68 -6.84 -3.41
CA GLY A 170 12.15 -8.18 -3.22
C GLY A 170 11.37 -8.67 -4.42
N ARG A 171 10.51 -9.66 -4.18
CA ARG A 171 9.65 -10.27 -5.18
C ARG A 171 8.27 -10.58 -4.63
N LEU A 172 7.29 -10.52 -5.52
CA LEU A 172 5.92 -10.89 -5.23
C LEU A 172 5.74 -12.41 -5.32
N ARG A 173 4.83 -12.92 -4.51
CA ARG A 173 4.32 -14.28 -4.49
C ARG A 173 2.80 -14.22 -4.69
N PRO A 174 2.21 -15.14 -5.46
CA PRO A 174 0.76 -15.14 -5.65
C PRO A 174 -0.01 -15.20 -4.32
N LEU A 175 -1.01 -14.33 -4.19
CA LEU A 175 -1.89 -14.23 -3.00
C LEU A 175 -3.32 -14.72 -3.27
N VAL A 176 -3.46 -15.67 -4.18
CA VAL A 176 -4.74 -16.16 -4.66
C VAL A 176 -4.85 -17.67 -4.53
N GLY A 177 -6.08 -18.16 -4.50
CA GLY A 177 -6.40 -19.58 -4.41
C GLY A 177 -6.32 -20.17 -2.99
N PRO A 178 -6.73 -21.44 -2.84
CA PRO A 178 -6.85 -22.09 -1.54
C PRO A 178 -5.54 -22.19 -0.75
N GLN A 179 -4.41 -22.35 -1.45
CA GLN A 179 -3.09 -22.44 -0.81
C GLN A 179 -2.71 -21.12 -0.12
N SER A 180 -2.95 -19.98 -0.78
CA SER A 180 -2.70 -18.67 -0.18
C SER A 180 -3.59 -18.42 1.05
N LEU A 181 -4.87 -18.80 0.98
CA LEU A 181 -5.79 -18.70 2.11
C LEU A 181 -5.34 -19.57 3.29
N ALA A 182 -4.89 -20.80 3.02
CA ALA A 182 -4.34 -21.69 4.03
C ALA A 182 -3.05 -21.16 4.66
N ALA A 183 -2.16 -20.57 3.86
CA ALA A 183 -0.93 -19.94 4.33
C ALA A 183 -1.24 -18.74 5.26
N ALA A 184 -2.14 -17.84 4.85
CA ALA A 184 -2.59 -16.73 5.68
C ALA A 184 -3.25 -17.19 6.99
N ALA A 185 -4.09 -18.24 6.94
CA ALA A 185 -4.70 -18.82 8.13
C ALA A 185 -3.66 -19.47 9.06
N SER A 186 -2.63 -20.10 8.51
CA SER A 186 -1.52 -20.69 9.27
C SER A 186 -0.66 -19.61 9.93
N ALA A 187 -0.28 -18.58 9.19
CA ALA A 187 0.46 -17.43 9.70
C ALA A 187 -0.29 -16.74 10.84
N TRP A 188 -1.61 -16.56 10.69
CA TRP A 188 -2.43 -16.06 11.79
C TRP A 188 -2.36 -16.94 13.04
N ARG A 189 -2.45 -18.27 12.90
CA ARG A 189 -2.39 -19.18 14.06
C ARG A 189 -1.04 -19.09 14.78
N ALA A 190 0.05 -18.92 14.04
CA ALA A 190 1.38 -18.74 14.61
C ALA A 190 1.48 -17.44 15.43
N LEU A 191 0.91 -16.33 14.93
CA LEU A 191 0.92 -15.03 15.61
C LEU A 191 -0.01 -14.99 16.82
N ALA A 192 -1.17 -15.64 16.74
CA ALA A 192 -2.09 -15.72 17.87
C ALA A 192 -1.52 -16.50 19.07
N ALA A 193 -0.44 -17.26 18.86
CA ALA A 193 0.28 -17.95 19.93
C ALA A 193 1.32 -17.06 20.64
N ILE A 194 1.60 -15.87 20.11
CA ILE A 194 2.49 -14.87 20.72
C ILE A 194 1.68 -14.07 21.74
N GLU A 195 2.25 -13.83 22.92
CA GLU A 195 1.65 -12.97 23.94
C GLU A 195 1.60 -11.52 23.42
N ARG A 196 0.44 -10.87 23.56
CA ARG A 196 0.27 -9.49 23.07
C ARG A 196 0.89 -8.52 24.07
N ASP A 197 1.81 -7.70 23.60
CA ASP A 197 2.31 -6.53 24.32
C ASP A 197 1.59 -5.26 23.84
N ASP A 198 1.95 -4.13 24.44
CA ASP A 198 1.38 -2.82 24.12
C ASP A 198 1.75 -2.33 22.71
N ASP A 199 2.86 -2.82 22.13
CA ASP A 199 3.34 -2.42 20.80
C ASP A 199 2.56 -3.13 19.67
N HIS A 200 1.93 -4.28 19.97
CA HIS A 200 1.17 -5.10 19.00
C HIS A 200 -0.34 -5.14 19.30
N TRP A 201 -0.88 -4.11 19.97
CA TRP A 201 -2.30 -4.06 20.36
C TRP A 201 -3.27 -4.22 19.17
N HIS A 202 -2.87 -3.80 17.96
CA HIS A 202 -3.68 -3.86 16.74
C HIS A 202 -3.64 -5.22 16.03
N TRP A 203 -2.79 -6.15 16.46
CA TRP A 203 -2.59 -7.46 15.82
C TRP A 203 -3.77 -8.41 16.10
N THR A 204 -4.90 -8.09 15.49
CA THR A 204 -6.18 -8.79 15.67
C THR A 204 -6.80 -9.13 14.32
N ARG A 205 -7.51 -10.26 14.20
CA ARG A 205 -8.29 -10.59 12.99
C ARG A 205 -9.34 -9.54 12.64
N ARG A 206 -9.83 -8.81 13.66
CA ARG A 206 -10.87 -7.81 13.50
C ARG A 206 -10.31 -6.51 12.91
N ASN A 207 -9.02 -6.23 13.09
CA ASN A 207 -8.39 -5.05 12.52
C ASN A 207 -8.09 -5.27 11.03
N THR A 208 -8.73 -4.47 10.17
CA THR A 208 -8.58 -4.57 8.71
C THR A 208 -7.17 -4.28 8.22
N GLY A 209 -6.50 -3.30 8.82
CA GLY A 209 -5.12 -2.99 8.48
C GLY A 209 -4.18 -4.14 8.79
N PHE A 210 -4.36 -4.80 9.94
CA PHE A 210 -3.56 -5.97 10.28
C PHE A 210 -3.83 -7.17 9.36
N ARG A 211 -5.09 -7.38 8.93
CA ARG A 211 -5.38 -8.42 7.92
C ARG A 211 -4.59 -8.17 6.63
N ALA A 212 -4.48 -6.91 6.21
CA ALA A 212 -3.72 -6.53 5.03
C ALA A 212 -2.21 -6.70 5.22
N ILE A 213 -1.66 -6.26 6.36
CA ILE A 213 -0.25 -6.50 6.75
C ILE A 213 0.09 -8.00 6.70
N LEU A 214 -0.75 -8.84 7.31
CA LEU A 214 -0.54 -10.28 7.34
C LEU A 214 -0.55 -10.88 5.94
N ARG A 215 -1.50 -10.49 5.09
CA ARG A 215 -1.60 -10.98 3.71
C ARG A 215 -0.41 -10.53 2.88
N LEU A 216 -0.01 -9.27 3.00
CA LEU A 216 1.18 -8.76 2.30
C LEU A 216 2.45 -9.50 2.72
N SER A 217 2.61 -9.82 4.01
CA SER A 217 3.69 -10.67 4.52
C SER A 217 3.75 -12.05 3.84
N GLN A 218 2.60 -12.62 3.45
CA GLN A 218 2.57 -13.89 2.69
C GLN A 218 2.89 -13.70 1.21
N GLY A 219 2.63 -12.50 0.68
CA GLY A 219 2.79 -12.14 -0.73
C GLY A 219 4.20 -11.69 -1.08
N LEU A 220 5.10 -11.53 -0.12
CA LEU A 220 6.42 -10.97 -0.36
C LEU A 220 7.55 -11.90 0.07
N SER A 221 8.63 -11.87 -0.72
CA SER A 221 9.96 -12.29 -0.29
C SER A 221 10.94 -11.15 -0.52
N TRP A 222 11.82 -10.92 0.45
CA TRP A 222 12.91 -9.93 0.32
C TRP A 222 13.98 -10.40 -0.67
N ALA A 223 14.93 -9.52 -0.97
CA ALA A 223 16.00 -9.79 -1.92
C ALA A 223 16.89 -11.00 -1.54
N ASP A 224 17.01 -11.31 -0.25
CA ASP A 224 17.69 -12.52 0.26
C ASP A 224 16.88 -13.81 0.08
N GLY A 225 15.66 -13.71 -0.47
CA GLY A 225 14.75 -14.83 -0.70
C GLY A 225 13.90 -15.20 0.51
N ARG A 226 14.13 -14.59 1.68
CA ARG A 226 13.34 -14.82 2.89
C ARG A 226 11.95 -14.24 2.73
N GLN A 227 10.95 -14.93 3.27
CA GLN A 227 9.59 -14.43 3.32
C GLN A 227 9.48 -13.25 4.30
N ALA A 228 8.70 -12.23 3.92
CA ALA A 228 8.43 -11.09 4.79
C ALA A 228 7.61 -11.50 6.02
N THR A 229 7.97 -10.94 7.17
CA THR A 229 7.22 -11.11 8.42
C THR A 229 6.21 -9.97 8.59
N PRO A 230 5.11 -10.17 9.34
CA PRO A 230 4.17 -9.08 9.65
C PRO A 230 4.85 -7.88 10.30
N GLN A 231 5.81 -8.10 11.21
CA GLN A 231 6.58 -7.04 11.85
C GLN A 231 7.30 -6.15 10.85
N GLU A 232 7.96 -6.76 9.88
CA GLU A 232 8.69 -6.01 8.84
C GLU A 232 7.75 -5.20 7.96
N ILE A 233 6.53 -5.71 7.71
CA ILE A 233 5.51 -4.98 6.98
C ILE A 233 4.96 -3.81 7.81
N ASP A 234 4.75 -4.01 9.12
CA ASP A 234 4.27 -2.99 10.05
C ASP A 234 5.26 -1.80 10.16
N GLN A 235 6.56 -2.08 10.01
CA GLN A 235 7.63 -1.08 10.06
C GLN A 235 7.94 -0.44 8.70
N LEU A 236 7.22 -0.81 7.63
CA LEU A 236 7.44 -0.17 6.33
C LEU A 236 6.98 1.29 6.38
N PRO A 237 7.70 2.19 5.67
CA PRO A 237 7.14 3.49 5.31
C PRO A 237 5.79 3.27 4.60
N LEU A 238 4.78 4.06 4.98
CA LEU A 238 3.42 3.85 4.51
C LEU A 238 3.31 3.95 2.98
N GLY A 239 4.10 4.81 2.32
CA GLY A 239 4.16 4.88 0.86
C GLY A 239 4.64 3.58 0.22
N ALA A 240 5.60 2.89 0.86
CA ALA A 240 6.08 1.59 0.42
C ALA A 240 4.99 0.52 0.55
N TYR A 241 4.29 0.49 1.68
CA TYR A 241 3.15 -0.40 1.89
C TYR A 241 2.07 -0.19 0.83
N LEU A 242 1.64 1.05 0.60
CA LEU A 242 0.59 1.38 -0.38
C LEU A 242 1.01 1.01 -1.80
N PHE A 243 2.28 1.24 -2.17
CA PHE A 243 2.83 0.79 -3.44
C PHE A 243 2.72 -0.73 -3.60
N LEU A 244 3.11 -1.50 -2.58
CA LEU A 244 3.10 -2.97 -2.62
C LEU A 244 1.68 -3.54 -2.64
N ASP A 245 0.74 -2.95 -1.88
CA ASP A 245 -0.68 -3.29 -1.88
C ASP A 245 -1.28 -3.13 -3.29
N LEU A 246 -1.06 -1.97 -3.91
CA LEU A 246 -1.52 -1.66 -5.27
C LEU A 246 -0.86 -2.54 -6.34
N LEU A 247 0.44 -2.80 -6.20
CA LEU A 247 1.17 -3.64 -7.15
C LEU A 247 0.66 -5.09 -7.10
N HIS A 248 0.44 -5.63 -5.90
CA HIS A 248 -0.16 -6.96 -5.74
C HIS A 248 -1.55 -7.04 -6.36
N PHE A 249 -2.40 -6.06 -6.06
CA PHE A 249 -3.75 -5.98 -6.62
C PHE A 249 -3.70 -6.00 -8.15
N ALA A 250 -2.91 -5.12 -8.76
CA ALA A 250 -2.84 -5.00 -10.22
C ALA A 250 -2.28 -6.24 -10.91
N THR A 251 -1.27 -6.87 -10.31
CA THR A 251 -0.58 -8.01 -10.93
C THR A 251 -1.23 -9.36 -10.64
N THR A 252 -2.11 -9.46 -9.65
CA THR A 252 -2.69 -10.73 -9.18
C THR A 252 -4.21 -10.77 -9.31
N ASN A 253 -4.92 -9.72 -8.89
CA ASN A 253 -6.37 -9.76 -8.70
C ASN A 253 -7.18 -9.20 -9.88
N VAL A 254 -6.54 -8.46 -10.78
CA VAL A 254 -7.22 -7.79 -11.89
C VAL A 254 -7.29 -8.69 -13.13
N ASP A 255 -8.43 -8.68 -13.81
CA ASP A 255 -8.61 -9.36 -15.10
C ASP A 255 -7.79 -8.69 -16.21
N VAL A 256 -7.06 -9.50 -16.99
CA VAL A 256 -6.42 -9.02 -18.22
C VAL A 256 -7.42 -9.12 -19.38
N SER A 257 -8.23 -8.08 -19.54
CA SER A 257 -9.28 -8.01 -20.57
C SER A 257 -8.75 -7.75 -21.99
N ASP A 258 -7.67 -6.98 -22.12
CA ASP A 258 -7.01 -6.67 -23.40
C ASP A 258 -5.50 -6.96 -23.31
N PRO A 259 -5.07 -8.19 -23.65
CA PRO A 259 -3.66 -8.56 -23.57
C PRO A 259 -2.77 -7.76 -24.53
N SER A 260 -3.32 -7.17 -25.59
CA SER A 260 -2.51 -6.43 -26.56
C SER A 260 -1.95 -5.13 -25.99
N ARG A 261 -2.71 -4.48 -25.09
CA ARG A 261 -2.30 -3.23 -24.43
C ARG A 261 -1.34 -3.45 -23.27
N LEU A 262 -1.48 -4.59 -22.59
CA LEU A 262 -0.66 -4.96 -21.44
C LEU A 262 0.66 -5.66 -21.85
N SER A 263 0.71 -6.25 -23.04
CA SER A 263 1.88 -6.98 -23.52
C SER A 263 3.12 -6.09 -23.57
N VAL A 264 4.21 -6.58 -23.01
CA VAL A 264 5.54 -5.95 -23.09
C VAL A 264 6.47 -6.84 -23.90
N SER A 265 7.48 -6.24 -24.53
CA SER A 265 8.53 -6.96 -25.25
C SER A 265 9.81 -6.97 -24.43
N CYS A 266 10.39 -8.14 -24.25
CA CYS A 266 11.68 -8.29 -23.60
C CYS A 266 12.79 -7.62 -24.44
N PRO A 267 13.60 -6.71 -23.86
CA PRO A 267 14.67 -6.03 -24.60
C PRO A 267 15.78 -6.98 -25.06
N GLU A 268 16.01 -8.08 -24.32
CA GLU A 268 17.12 -9.01 -24.58
C GLU A 268 16.83 -10.04 -25.68
N CYS A 269 15.59 -10.53 -25.78
CA CYS A 269 15.23 -11.61 -26.72
C CYS A 269 14.07 -11.27 -27.67
N GLY A 270 13.45 -10.10 -27.52
CA GLY A 270 12.28 -9.69 -28.31
C GLY A 270 10.99 -10.44 -27.98
N GLY A 271 11.01 -11.41 -27.06
CA GLY A 271 9.84 -12.19 -26.67
C GLY A 271 8.78 -11.34 -25.97
N ALA A 272 7.52 -11.47 -26.41
CA ALA A 272 6.39 -10.77 -25.83
C ALA A 272 5.76 -11.57 -24.67
N PHE A 273 5.37 -10.89 -23.60
CA PHE A 273 4.72 -11.50 -22.44
C PHE A 273 3.84 -10.50 -21.67
N LEU A 274 2.99 -11.01 -20.78
CA LEU A 274 2.17 -10.20 -19.88
C LEU A 274 2.88 -10.04 -18.52
N PRO A 275 3.16 -8.82 -18.03
CA PRO A 275 3.85 -8.58 -16.78
C PRO A 275 2.95 -8.75 -15.54
N VAL A 276 2.22 -9.87 -15.45
CA VAL A 276 1.33 -10.20 -14.33
C VAL A 276 1.70 -11.55 -13.73
N LEU A 277 1.33 -11.77 -12.47
CA LEU A 277 1.56 -13.06 -11.81
C LEU A 277 0.57 -14.12 -12.31
N PRO A 278 0.97 -15.40 -12.31
CA PRO A 278 0.03 -16.51 -12.46
C PRO A 278 -0.94 -16.55 -11.28
N THR A 279 -2.20 -16.90 -11.57
CA THR A 279 -3.29 -16.98 -10.59
C THR A 279 -3.72 -18.40 -10.27
N ASP A 280 -3.30 -19.36 -11.10
CA ASP A 280 -3.55 -20.78 -10.93
C ASP A 280 -2.32 -21.39 -10.25
N ALA A 281 -2.36 -21.52 -8.92
CA ALA A 281 -1.33 -22.19 -8.12
C ALA A 281 -1.94 -23.22 -7.18
#